data_AF-A0A932V428-F1
#
_entry.id   AF-A0A932V428-F1
#
_cell.length_a   1.000
_cell.length_b   1.000
_cell.length_c   1.000
_cell.angle_alpha   90.00
_cell.angle_beta   90.00
_cell.angle_gamma   90.00
#
_symmetry.space_group_name_H-M   'P 1'
#
loop_
_entity.id
_entity.type
_entity.pdbx_description
1 polymer ?
#
loop_
_entity_poly.entity_id
_entity_poly.type
_entity_poly.pdbx_seq_one_letter_code
_entity_poly.pdbx_strand_id
1 'polypeptide(L)'
;MRESYSDVEREVRRIVRDLLDVTYEMITPEADFICDLGADSLKYNELMVRVELDFQLGIPDEDAEFLTNLMRLTEYVYLVEHGRKEKLKERLHKWRNGLVKVS
;
A
#
# COMPACT_ATOMS: atom_id res chain seq x y z
N MET A 1 -10.58 9.35 -11.43
CA MET A 1 -9.16 9.34 -11.03
C MET A 1 -9.03 10.21 -9.81
N ARG A 2 -8.47 9.70 -8.72
CA ARG A 2 -8.29 10.49 -7.49
C ARG A 2 -7.28 11.60 -7.77
N GLU A 3 -7.54 12.82 -7.32
CA GLU A 3 -6.78 14.01 -7.74
C GLU A 3 -5.43 14.16 -7.02
N SER A 4 -5.33 13.65 -5.78
CA SER A 4 -4.14 13.88 -4.95
C SER A 4 -3.69 12.64 -4.17
N TYR A 5 -2.45 12.68 -3.69
CA TYR A 5 -1.87 11.62 -2.84
C TYR A 5 -2.69 11.41 -1.55
N SER A 6 -3.22 12.49 -0.95
CA SER A 6 -4.00 12.39 0.29
C SER A 6 -5.37 11.74 0.06
N ASP A 7 -5.95 11.86 -1.14
CA ASP A 7 -7.18 11.14 -1.50
C ASP A 7 -6.92 9.64 -1.64
N VAL A 8 -5.78 9.25 -2.23
CA VAL A 8 -5.34 7.85 -2.29
C VAL A 8 -5.07 7.32 -0.89
N GLU A 9 -4.34 8.06 -0.05
CA GLU A 9 -4.02 7.65 1.32
C GLU A 9 -5.30 7.44 2.14
N ARG A 10 -6.25 8.38 2.09
CA ARG A 10 -7.52 8.28 2.81
C ARG A 10 -8.27 7.00 2.45
N GLU A 11 -8.27 6.64 1.17
CA GLU A 11 -8.97 5.47 0.70
C GLU A 11 -8.25 4.17 1.07
N VAL A 12 -6.92 4.11 0.94
CA VAL A 12 -6.13 2.97 1.42
C VAL A 12 -6.33 2.77 2.92
N ARG A 13 -6.28 3.85 3.72
CA ARG A 13 -6.55 3.79 5.17
C ARG A 13 -7.95 3.27 5.47
N ARG A 14 -8.96 3.66 4.69
CA ARG A 14 -10.33 3.16 4.83
C ARG A 14 -10.37 1.65 4.61
N ILE A 15 -9.74 1.15 3.55
CA ILE A 15 -9.69 -0.29 3.24
C ILE A 15 -8.98 -1.06 4.36
N VAL A 16 -7.82 -0.59 4.81
CA VAL A 16 -7.05 -1.21 5.90
C VAL A 16 -7.88 -1.29 7.19
N ARG A 17 -8.54 -0.18 7.56
CA ARG A 17 -9.43 -0.12 8.71
C ARG A 17 -10.54 -1.16 8.61
N ASP A 18 -11.25 -1.18 7.48
CA ASP A 18 -12.44 -2.02 7.27
C ASP A 18 -12.09 -3.51 7.24
N LEU A 19 -10.89 -3.86 6.75
CA LEU A 19 -10.46 -5.25 6.63
C LEU A 19 -9.81 -5.80 7.89
N LEU A 20 -8.98 -4.99 8.57
CA LEU A 20 -8.23 -5.43 9.73
C LEU A 20 -8.96 -5.16 11.06
N ASP A 21 -10.07 -4.42 11.03
CA ASP A 21 -10.84 -4.01 12.21
C ASP A 21 -9.98 -3.24 13.24
N VAL A 22 -9.17 -2.31 12.73
CA VAL A 22 -8.27 -1.45 13.51
C VAL A 22 -8.75 0.00 13.52
N THR A 23 -8.24 0.82 14.44
CA THR A 23 -8.57 2.26 14.48
C THR A 23 -7.67 3.07 13.53
N TYR A 24 -8.15 4.22 13.05
CA TYR A 24 -7.33 5.11 12.21
C TYR A 24 -6.04 5.59 12.88
N GLU A 25 -6.02 5.64 14.20
CA GLU A 25 -4.88 6.04 15.03
C GLU A 25 -3.75 5.01 14.96
N MET A 26 -4.09 3.72 14.81
CA MET A 26 -3.11 2.64 14.62
C MET A 26 -2.51 2.65 13.21
N ILE A 27 -3.25 3.13 12.22
CA ILE A 27 -2.83 3.15 10.82
C ILE A 27 -1.90 4.36 10.58
N THR A 28 -0.65 4.23 11.00
CA THR A 28 0.41 5.20 10.72
C THR A 28 1.04 4.93 9.34
N PRO A 29 1.76 5.91 8.75
CA PRO A 29 2.47 5.69 7.48
C PRO A 29 3.47 4.53 7.54
N GLU A 30 4.01 4.26 8.72
CA GLU A 30 5.10 3.31 8.96
C GLU A 30 4.63 1.96 9.49
N ALA A 31 3.40 1.88 10.00
CA ALA A 31 2.84 0.66 10.57
C ALA A 31 2.85 -0.48 9.54
N ASP A 32 3.52 -1.57 9.90
CA ASP A 32 3.54 -2.78 9.11
C ASP A 32 2.19 -3.50 9.25
N PHE A 33 1.58 -3.86 8.12
CA PHE A 33 0.26 -4.47 8.10
C PHE A 33 0.23 -5.79 8.86
N ILE A 34 1.32 -6.57 8.84
CA ILE A 34 1.40 -7.87 9.50
C ILE A 34 1.92 -7.71 10.93
N CYS A 35 3.10 -7.11 11.10
CA CYS A 35 3.77 -7.05 12.39
C CYS A 35 3.09 -6.10 13.38
N ASP A 36 2.58 -4.95 12.91
CA ASP A 36 2.02 -3.92 13.80
C ASP A 36 0.49 -3.94 13.82
N LEU A 37 -0.16 -4.14 12.66
CA LEU A 37 -1.63 -4.17 12.57
C LEU A 37 -2.23 -5.58 12.69
N GLY A 38 -1.38 -6.62 12.80
CA GLY A 38 -1.84 -7.98 13.06
C GLY A 38 -2.59 -8.63 11.90
N ALA A 39 -2.37 -8.18 10.66
CA ALA A 39 -2.86 -8.91 9.49
C ALA A 39 -2.15 -10.26 9.41
N ASP A 40 -2.91 -11.35 9.36
CA ASP A 40 -2.37 -12.62 8.91
C ASP A 40 -2.15 -12.62 7.39
N SER A 41 -1.46 -13.65 6.87
CA SER A 41 -1.14 -13.73 5.44
C SER A 41 -2.38 -13.79 4.54
N LEU A 42 -3.51 -14.31 5.01
CA LEU A 42 -4.76 -14.32 4.24
C LEU A 42 -5.36 -12.91 4.18
N LYS A 43 -5.42 -12.21 5.31
CA LYS A 43 -5.87 -10.81 5.35
C LYS A 43 -4.97 -9.88 4.54
N TYR A 44 -3.66 -10.11 4.53
CA TYR A 44 -2.74 -9.36 3.68
C TYR A 44 -3.04 -9.55 2.19
N ASN A 45 -3.27 -10.79 1.75
CA ASN A 45 -3.64 -11.06 0.36
C ASN A 45 -5.01 -10.44 0.02
N GLU A 46 -5.98 -10.51 0.93
CA GLU A 46 -7.28 -9.87 0.76
C GLU A 46 -7.16 -8.34 0.66
N LEU A 47 -6.26 -7.72 1.43
CA LEU A 47 -5.95 -6.29 1.33
C LEU A 47 -5.50 -5.91 -0.07
N MET A 48 -4.55 -6.67 -0.63
CA MET A 48 -4.02 -6.40 -1.98
C MET A 48 -5.11 -6.53 -3.04
N VAL A 49 -5.86 -7.64 -3.01
CA VAL A 49 -6.99 -7.85 -3.94
C VAL A 49 -8.04 -6.75 -3.79
N ARG A 50 -8.34 -6.31 -2.56
CA ARG A 50 -9.32 -5.25 -2.34
C ARG A 50 -8.85 -3.92 -2.92
N VAL A 51 -7.58 -3.59 -2.75
CA VAL A 51 -6.96 -2.40 -3.35
C VAL A 51 -6.97 -2.47 -4.88
N GLU A 52 -6.62 -3.62 -5.46
CA GLU A 52 -6.70 -3.84 -6.92
C GLU A 52 -8.09 -3.54 -7.47
N LEU A 53 -9.13 -4.04 -6.79
CA LEU A 53 -10.53 -3.84 -7.18
C LEU A 53 -11.00 -2.38 -6.99
N ASP A 54 -10.74 -1.77 -5.83
CA ASP A 54 -11.17 -0.39 -5.50
C ASP A 54 -10.44 0.69 -6.34
N PHE A 55 -9.25 0.36 -6.86
CA PHE A 55 -8.47 1.25 -7.72
C PHE A 55 -8.38 0.80 -9.18
N GLN A 56 -8.98 -0.34 -9.54
CA GLN A 56 -8.97 -0.90 -10.89
C GLN A 56 -7.55 -1.05 -11.48
N LEU A 57 -6.61 -1.47 -10.64
CA LEU A 57 -5.21 -1.68 -10.98
C LEU A 57 -4.81 -3.14 -10.78
N GLY A 58 -3.64 -3.53 -11.30
CA GLY A 58 -3.03 -4.82 -11.01
C GLY A 58 -1.74 -4.64 -10.22
N ILE A 59 -1.60 -5.39 -9.13
CA ILE A 59 -0.40 -5.46 -8.30
C ILE A 59 0.20 -6.86 -8.50
N PRO A 60 1.35 -6.98 -9.21
CA PRO A 60 2.06 -8.25 -9.29
C PRO A 60 2.48 -8.76 -7.91
N ASP A 61 2.50 -10.07 -7.70
CA ASP A 61 2.94 -10.68 -6.44
C ASP A 61 4.36 -10.21 -6.03
N GLU A 62 5.27 -10.07 -7.01
CA GLU A 62 6.64 -9.56 -6.81
C GLU A 62 6.69 -8.11 -6.32
N ASP A 63 5.67 -7.30 -6.61
CA ASP A 63 5.58 -5.94 -6.09
C ASP A 63 4.91 -5.97 -4.71
N ALA A 64 3.84 -6.78 -4.58
CA ALA A 64 3.05 -6.92 -3.37
C ALA A 64 3.90 -7.34 -2.18
N GLU A 65 4.91 -8.20 -2.33
CA GLU A 65 5.79 -8.61 -1.22
C GLU A 65 6.50 -7.43 -0.51
N PHE A 66 6.65 -6.28 -1.18
CA PHE A 66 7.33 -5.09 -0.64
C PHE A 66 6.36 -4.01 -0.12
N LEU A 67 5.05 -4.14 -0.37
CA LEU A 67 4.01 -3.19 0.01
C LEU A 67 3.48 -3.42 1.44
N THR A 68 4.40 -3.48 2.40
CA THR A 68 4.09 -3.97 3.76
C THR A 68 3.50 -2.92 4.70
N ASN A 69 3.44 -1.65 4.30
CA ASN A 69 2.89 -0.55 5.12
C ASN A 69 2.11 0.47 4.29
N LEU A 70 1.41 1.35 5.01
CA LEU A 70 0.52 2.35 4.42
C LEU A 70 1.24 3.26 3.42
N MET A 71 2.41 3.77 3.77
CA MET A 71 3.16 4.70 2.92
C MET A 71 3.51 4.06 1.58
N ARG A 72 4.06 2.84 1.59
CA ARG A 72 4.47 2.15 0.37
C ARG A 72 3.28 1.80 -0.52
N LEU A 73 2.22 1.25 0.08
CA LEU A 73 1.00 0.91 -0.66
C LEU A 73 0.35 2.14 -1.28
N THR A 74 0.24 3.24 -0.52
CA THR A 74 -0.30 4.51 -1.01
C THR A 74 0.54 5.07 -2.15
N GLU A 75 1.87 5.10 -2.01
CA GLU A 75 2.76 5.58 -3.06
C GLU A 75 2.67 4.72 -4.33
N TYR A 76 2.62 3.39 -4.19
CA TYR A 76 2.46 2.47 -5.31
C TYR A 76 1.17 2.78 -6.08
N VAL A 77 0.03 2.77 -5.38
CA VAL A 77 -1.29 3.01 -5.95
C VAL A 77 -1.34 4.38 -6.64
N TYR A 78 -0.82 5.43 -6.00
CA TYR A 78 -0.75 6.76 -6.57
C TYR A 78 0.06 6.78 -7.88
N LEU A 79 1.24 6.14 -7.91
CA LEU A 79 2.10 6.12 -9.09
C LEU A 79 1.48 5.32 -10.24
N VAL A 80 0.83 4.19 -9.95
CA VAL A 80 0.17 3.35 -10.96
C VAL A 80 -1.02 4.07 -11.57
N GLU A 81 -1.92 4.60 -10.74
CA GLU A 81 -3.07 5.40 -11.19
C GLU A 81 -2.57 6.50 -12.15
N HIS A 82 -1.59 7.30 -11.73
CA HIS A 82 -1.08 8.44 -12.50
C HIS A 82 -0.14 8.07 -13.66
N GLY A 83 -0.01 6.78 -14.00
CA GLY A 83 0.82 6.32 -15.12
C GLY A 83 2.32 6.60 -14.96
N ARG A 84 2.82 6.80 -13.74
CA ARG A 84 4.21 7.21 -13.44
C ARG A 84 5.18 6.02 -13.42
N LYS A 85 5.21 5.26 -14.52
CA LYS A 85 5.94 3.97 -14.63
C LYS A 85 7.43 4.06 -14.31
N GLU A 86 8.13 5.11 -14.75
CA GLU A 86 9.58 5.26 -14.48
C GLU A 86 9.86 5.49 -13.00
N LYS A 87 9.07 6.36 -12.36
CA LYS A 87 9.17 6.63 -10.92
C LYS A 87 8.80 5.40 -10.11
N LEU A 88 7.79 4.64 -10.55
CA LEU A 88 7.41 3.37 -9.93
C LEU A 88 8.57 2.36 -9.97
N LYS A 89 9.22 2.19 -11.13
CA LYS A 89 10.40 1.30 -11.25
C LYS A 89 11.53 1.72 -10.31
N GLU A 90 11.80 3.01 -10.19
CA GLU A 90 12.81 3.52 -9.25
C GLU A 90 12.44 3.18 -7.79
N ARG A 91 11.17 3.36 -7.42
CA ARG A 91 10.67 3.04 -6.07
C ARG A 91 10.77 1.56 -5.75
N LEU A 92 10.29 0.70 -6.65
CA LEU A 92 10.37 -0.75 -6.51
C LEU A 92 11.83 -1.21 -6.37
N HIS A 93 12.75 -0.68 -7.20
CA HIS A 93 14.18 -0.98 -7.05
C HIS A 93 14.70 -0.61 -5.66
N LYS A 94 14.34 0.57 -5.15
CA LYS A 94 14.78 1.01 -3.82
C LYS A 94 14.20 0.15 -2.68
N TRP A 95 12.93 -0.23 -2.76
CA TRP A 95 12.30 -1.10 -1.76
C TRP A 95 12.92 -2.51 -1.76
N ARG A 96 13.13 -3.08 -2.95
CA ARG A 96 13.78 -4.39 -3.14
C ARG A 96 15.20 -4.46 -2.58
N ASN A 97 15.93 -3.35 -2.63
CA ASN A 97 17.32 -3.27 -2.16
C ASN A 97 17.44 -2.70 -0.73
N GLY A 98 16.32 -2.47 -0.02
CA GLY A 98 16.33 -1.90 1.33
C GLY A 98 16.90 -0.48 1.42
N LEU A 99 16.94 0.25 0.29
CA LEU A 99 17.52 1.60 0.20
C LEU A 99 16.59 2.70 0.69
N VAL A 100 15.32 2.36 0.96
CA VAL A 100 14.34 3.26 1.57
C VAL A 100 13.94 2.64 2.91
N LYS A 101 14.54 3.17 3.97
CA LYS A 101 14.05 2.95 5.33
C LYS A 101 12.86 3.87 5.55
N VAL A 102 11.83 3.27 6.12
CA VAL A 102 10.71 3.98 6.70
C VAL A 102 11.26 4.51 8.02
N SER A 103 11.51 5.82 8.10
CA SER A 103 12.21 6.48 9.19
C SER A 103 11.70 7.90 9.37
#